data_AF-A0A0E0DHW6-F1
#
_entry.id   AF-A0A0E0DHW6-F1
#
_cell.length_a   1.000
_cell.length_b   1.000
_cell.length_c   1.000
_cell.angle_alpha   90.00
_cell.angle_beta   90.00
_cell.angle_gamma   90.00
#
_symmetry.space_group_name_H-M   'P 1'
#
loop_
_entity.id
_entity.type
_entity.pdbx_description
1 polymer ?
#
loop_
_entity_poly.entity_id
_entity_poly.type
_entity_poly.pdbx_seq_one_letter_code
_entity_poly.pdbx_strand_id
1 'polypeptide(L)'
;MSSRMAGSAILRHVGGVRLFTASATSPAAAAAARPFLAGGEAVPGVWGLRLMSTSSVASTEAAAKAEAKKADAEKEEVVVNSYWGIEQSKKLVREDGTEWKWSCFRPWETYTADTSIDLTKHHVPKTLLDKIAYWTVKSLRFPTDIFFQRRYGCRAMMLETVAAVPGMVGGMLLHLRSLRRFEQSGGWIRTLLEEAENERMHLMTFMEVANPKWYERALVITVQGVFFNAYFLGYLLSPKFAHRVVGYLEEEAIHSYTEFLKDLEAGKIDNVPAPAIAIDYWRLPANATLKDVVTVVRADEAHHRDVNHFASDEPEPQPKGGFWARWMAESAEMRAKVAKLGLAAVLAYGLFDAVTYTTFFVLAFLGYEKSTGKNPAANLKALLGIVILMWTGNNVTRPFRVAGAAALAPAIDKGLKGIQEKLNLPSQMYAFALVVGSGAAVCFTIFGCLILSKWGK
;
A
#
# COMPACT_ATOMS: atom_id res chain seq x y z
N MET A 1 11.83 -43.74 2.31
CA MET A 1 13.18 -43.18 2.54
C MET A 1 13.47 -42.22 1.39
N SER A 2 13.11 -40.93 1.44
CA SER A 2 13.67 -39.77 2.16
C SER A 2 15.12 -39.40 1.77
N SER A 3 15.28 -38.29 1.03
CA SER A 3 16.14 -37.11 1.29
C SER A 3 16.29 -36.32 -0.02
N ARG A 4 15.73 -35.10 -0.19
CA ARG A 4 16.01 -33.76 0.39
C ARG A 4 17.30 -33.08 -0.09
N MET A 5 17.06 -32.03 -0.90
CA MET A 5 17.64 -30.67 -0.86
C MET A 5 19.11 -30.44 -1.23
N ALA A 6 19.29 -29.65 -2.29
CA ALA A 6 20.43 -28.76 -2.48
C ALA A 6 19.90 -27.33 -2.64
N GLY A 7 20.20 -26.48 -1.66
CA GLY A 7 19.90 -25.06 -1.65
C GLY A 7 21.17 -24.26 -1.42
N SER A 8 21.33 -23.21 -2.22
CA SER A 8 21.98 -21.93 -1.97
C SER A 8 23.29 -21.93 -1.18
N ALA A 9 24.40 -21.87 -1.91
CA ALA A 9 25.64 -21.26 -1.44
C ALA A 9 25.71 -19.84 -2.01
N ILE A 10 25.94 -18.85 -1.14
CA ILE A 10 26.74 -17.61 -1.32
C ILE A 10 26.30 -16.65 -0.20
N LEU A 11 27.12 -16.62 0.87
CA LEU A 11 27.28 -15.51 1.82
C LEU A 11 28.33 -15.93 2.86
N ARG A 12 29.61 -15.69 2.54
CA ARG A 12 30.72 -15.63 3.52
C ARG A 12 31.72 -14.57 3.07
N HIS A 13 32.28 -13.88 4.06
CA HIS A 13 33.16 -12.69 4.04
C HIS A 13 32.33 -11.39 4.00
N VAL A 14 32.22 -10.62 5.10
CA VAL A 14 33.31 -9.99 5.87
C VAL A 14 33.05 -10.09 7.38
N GLY A 15 34.11 -10.39 8.15
CA GLY A 15 34.09 -10.40 9.60
C GLY A 15 34.74 -9.16 10.21
N GLY A 16 34.30 -8.83 11.43
CA GLY A 16 35.19 -8.49 12.53
C GLY A 16 35.35 -7.02 12.92
N VAL A 17 34.49 -6.51 13.82
CA VAL A 17 34.92 -5.77 15.03
C VAL A 17 33.94 -6.11 16.15
N ARG A 18 34.41 -6.84 17.18
CA ARG A 18 33.72 -7.04 18.46
C ARG A 18 34.17 -5.94 19.41
N LEU A 19 33.23 -5.21 20.02
CA LEU A 19 33.48 -4.46 21.26
C LEU A 19 32.27 -4.58 22.20
N PHE A 20 32.34 -5.59 23.08
CA PHE A 20 31.75 -5.54 24.42
C PHE A 20 32.86 -6.00 25.38
N THR A 21 33.31 -5.11 26.26
CA THR A 21 34.08 -5.47 27.44
C THR A 21 33.35 -4.93 28.67
N ALA A 22 32.81 -5.88 29.44
CA ALA A 22 32.43 -5.68 30.82
C ALA A 22 33.69 -5.69 31.69
N SER A 23 33.73 -4.84 32.71
CA SER A 23 34.58 -5.03 33.89
C SER A 23 33.69 -5.08 35.12
N ALA A 24 33.84 -6.16 35.89
CA ALA A 24 33.24 -6.35 37.18
C ALA A 24 34.35 -6.61 38.21
N THR A 25 34.29 -5.94 39.37
CA THR A 25 34.83 -6.43 40.64
C THR A 25 34.02 -5.86 41.81
N SER A 26 33.57 -6.76 42.68
CA SER A 26 32.65 -6.66 43.85
C SER A 26 33.35 -6.22 45.16
N PRO A 27 32.86 -6.51 46.40
CA PRO A 27 31.53 -6.34 47.05
C PRO A 27 31.58 -5.69 48.48
N ALA A 28 30.42 -5.30 49.04
CA ALA A 28 30.12 -5.33 50.49
C ALA A 28 28.57 -5.35 50.66
N ALA A 29 27.96 -6.48 51.07
CA ALA A 29 27.47 -6.77 52.44
C ALA A 29 26.37 -5.79 52.94
N ALA A 30 25.20 -6.16 53.47
CA ALA A 30 24.57 -7.45 53.79
C ALA A 30 23.07 -7.20 54.13
N ALA A 31 22.27 -8.27 54.00
CA ALA A 31 21.08 -8.63 54.79
C ALA A 31 19.92 -7.64 55.00
N ALA A 32 18.70 -7.99 54.56
CA ALA A 32 17.74 -8.76 55.37
C ALA A 32 16.35 -8.86 54.70
N ALA A 33 15.75 -10.04 54.84
CA ALA A 33 14.37 -10.43 54.51
C ALA A 33 13.36 -9.74 55.47
N ARG A 34 12.02 -9.66 55.31
CA ARG A 34 10.96 -10.51 54.72
C ARG A 34 9.57 -9.75 54.89
N PRO A 35 8.34 -10.31 54.87
CA PRO A 35 7.33 -10.12 53.80
C PRO A 35 5.91 -9.56 54.20
N PHE A 36 5.11 -9.25 53.16
CA PHE A 36 3.64 -9.39 52.89
C PHE A 36 2.49 -9.21 53.95
N LEU A 37 1.35 -8.68 53.44
CA LEU A 37 -0.08 -8.65 53.91
C LEU A 37 -0.53 -7.47 54.81
N ALA A 38 -1.73 -6.85 54.72
CA ALA A 38 -2.95 -7.01 53.91
C ALA A 38 -3.91 -5.79 54.11
N GLY A 39 -4.92 -5.67 53.24
CA GLY A 39 -6.15 -4.87 53.41
C GLY A 39 -6.07 -3.46 52.78
N GLY A 40 -6.99 -2.96 51.96
CA GLY A 40 -8.34 -3.36 51.61
C GLY A 40 -9.13 -2.06 51.38
N GLU A 41 -9.80 -1.94 50.22
CA GLU A 41 -10.99 -1.12 49.88
C GLU A 41 -10.90 -0.42 48.52
N ALA A 42 -12.08 -0.24 47.93
CA ALA A 42 -12.36 -0.32 46.51
C ALA A 42 -13.01 0.98 45.96
N VAL A 43 -12.51 1.44 44.79
CA VAL A 43 -13.26 2.01 43.63
C VAL A 43 -13.89 3.43 43.80
N PRO A 44 -14.13 4.27 42.75
CA PRO A 44 -13.82 4.22 41.30
C PRO A 44 -13.08 5.44 40.70
N GLY A 45 -12.38 5.21 39.58
CA GLY A 45 -12.44 6.03 38.35
C GLY A 45 -11.93 7.48 38.35
N VAL A 46 -10.87 7.74 37.59
CA VAL A 46 -10.79 8.72 36.47
C VAL A 46 -9.47 8.45 35.75
N TRP A 47 -9.54 8.04 34.48
CA TRP A 47 -8.39 8.03 33.57
C TRP A 47 -8.04 9.48 33.21
N GLY A 48 -6.88 9.96 33.67
CA GLY A 48 -6.37 11.29 33.37
C GLY A 48 -5.97 11.42 31.91
N LEU A 49 -6.88 11.98 31.11
CA LEU A 49 -6.63 12.54 29.78
C LEU A 49 -5.83 13.84 29.97
N ARG A 50 -4.55 13.86 29.59
CA ARG A 50 -3.73 15.09 29.59
C ARG A 50 -4.05 15.90 28.34
N LEU A 51 -5.06 16.77 28.44
CA LEU A 51 -5.34 17.84 27.49
C LEU A 51 -4.27 18.93 27.63
N MET A 52 -3.64 19.29 26.51
CA MET A 52 -2.74 20.44 26.40
C MET A 52 -3.56 21.74 26.43
N SER A 53 -3.24 22.63 27.36
CA SER A 53 -3.84 23.95 27.51
C SER A 53 -3.40 24.90 26.41
N THR A 54 -4.38 25.60 25.82
CA THR A 54 -4.20 26.85 25.10
C THR A 54 -4.06 28.00 26.11
N SER A 55 -2.97 28.77 26.03
CA SER A 55 -2.83 30.02 26.78
C SER A 55 -2.79 31.22 25.83
N SER A 56 -3.93 31.92 25.82
CA SER A 56 -4.11 33.38 25.83
C SER A 56 -3.39 34.26 24.80
N VAL A 57 -4.21 34.75 23.87
CA VAL A 57 -4.12 36.04 23.18
C VAL A 57 -4.13 37.18 24.21
N ALA A 58 -3.09 38.02 24.22
CA ALA A 58 -3.14 39.48 24.45
C ALA A 58 -1.72 40.05 24.61
N SER A 59 -1.18 40.64 23.53
CA SER A 59 -0.26 41.81 23.54
C SER A 59 0.26 42.09 22.12
N THR A 60 -0.66 42.27 21.17
CA THR A 60 -0.36 42.86 19.86
C THR A 60 -0.58 44.36 19.95
N GLU A 61 0.49 45.16 19.78
CA GLU A 61 0.48 46.42 19.00
C GLU A 61 1.79 47.24 19.10
N ALA A 62 2.70 46.97 20.04
CA ALA A 62 3.92 47.78 20.20
C ALA A 62 5.15 47.27 19.43
N ALA A 63 5.20 46.00 19.02
CA ALA A 63 6.36 45.41 18.33
C ALA A 63 6.35 45.63 16.79
N ALA A 64 5.20 45.97 16.20
CA ALA A 64 5.02 46.03 14.76
C ALA A 64 5.61 47.29 14.07
N LYS A 65 6.23 48.21 14.81
CA LYS A 65 6.82 49.45 14.24
C LYS A 65 8.33 49.51 14.26
N ALA A 66 9.03 48.52 14.82
CA ALA A 66 10.50 48.52 14.87
C ALA A 66 11.17 47.66 13.78
N GLU A 67 10.45 46.72 13.15
CA GLU A 67 11.03 45.84 12.12
C GLU A 67 10.94 46.41 10.68
N ALA A 68 10.20 47.49 10.46
CA ALA A 68 10.00 48.06 9.12
C ALA A 68 11.19 48.89 8.58
N LYS A 69 12.38 48.82 9.18
CA LYS A 69 13.58 49.60 8.76
C LYS A 69 14.89 48.81 8.62
N LYS A 70 14.83 47.48 8.55
CA LYS A 70 15.99 46.63 8.24
C LYS A 70 15.71 45.59 7.15
N ALA A 71 14.95 46.00 6.14
CA ALA A 71 14.77 45.22 4.92
C ALA A 71 15.39 45.97 3.75
N ASP A 72 16.71 46.09 3.73
CA ASP A 72 17.45 46.32 2.49
C ASP A 72 18.85 45.73 2.64
N ALA A 73 19.21 44.90 1.66
CA ALA A 73 20.44 44.14 1.50
C ALA A 73 20.68 42.96 2.47
N GLU A 74 20.28 41.75 2.06
CA GLU A 74 21.14 40.57 2.10
C GLU A 74 20.60 39.46 1.18
N LYS A 75 21.52 38.76 0.53
CA LYS A 75 21.32 37.81 -0.57
C LYS A 75 20.37 36.66 -0.18
N GLU A 76 19.54 36.21 -1.13
CA GLU A 76 18.76 34.97 -1.00
C GLU A 76 19.71 33.75 -0.87
N GLU A 77 20.10 33.44 0.35
CA GLU A 77 20.55 32.11 0.74
C GLU A 77 19.30 31.23 0.90
N VAL A 78 19.27 30.07 0.24
CA VAL A 78 18.18 29.10 0.37
C VAL A 78 18.05 28.70 1.83
N VAL A 79 17.06 29.25 2.52
CA VAL A 79 16.81 29.01 3.94
C VAL A 79 16.51 27.52 4.16
N VAL A 80 17.43 26.84 4.84
CA VAL A 80 17.25 25.48 5.35
C VAL A 80 16.18 25.53 6.42
N ASN A 81 14.92 25.27 6.04
CA ASN A 81 13.83 25.19 7.01
C ASN A 81 13.91 23.85 7.75
N SER A 82 14.69 23.79 8.84
CA SER A 82 14.60 22.66 9.74
C SER A 82 13.29 22.80 10.53
N TYR A 83 12.25 22.09 10.10
CA TYR A 83 10.96 22.00 10.83
C TYR A 83 11.17 21.62 12.32
N TRP A 84 12.28 20.95 12.63
CA TRP A 84 12.67 20.50 13.96
C TRP A 84 13.70 21.39 14.68
N GLY A 85 14.13 22.52 14.11
CA GLY A 85 15.14 23.39 14.72
C GLY A 85 16.50 22.70 14.93
N ILE A 86 16.81 21.65 14.16
CA ILE A 86 18.09 20.93 14.27
C ILE A 86 19.15 21.81 13.62
N GLU A 87 19.87 22.60 14.44
CA GLU A 87 21.14 23.16 14.02
C GLU A 87 22.04 22.01 13.58
N GLN A 88 22.51 22.07 12.34
CA GLN A 88 23.55 21.19 11.82
C GLN A 88 24.88 21.53 12.50
N SER A 89 24.97 21.24 13.80
CA SER A 89 26.04 21.68 14.72
C SER A 89 27.39 21.02 14.46
N LYS A 90 27.49 20.12 13.47
CA LYS A 90 28.75 19.65 12.91
C LYS A 90 28.73 19.81 11.39
N LYS A 91 29.66 20.60 10.87
CA LYS A 91 30.02 20.60 9.44
C LYS A 91 30.41 19.17 9.07
N LEU A 92 29.51 18.49 8.38
CA LEU A 92 29.80 17.16 7.85
C LEU A 92 30.85 17.33 6.75
N VAL A 93 31.70 16.33 6.59
CA VAL A 93 32.82 16.37 5.66
C VAL A 93 32.73 15.14 4.77
N ARG A 94 33.08 15.31 3.49
CA ARG A 94 33.26 14.22 2.53
C ARG A 94 34.48 13.37 2.90
N GLU A 95 34.61 12.23 2.22
CA GLU A 95 35.80 11.36 2.32
C GLU A 95 37.10 12.11 1.91
N ASP A 96 36.99 13.13 1.05
CA ASP A 96 38.10 13.96 0.56
C ASP A 96 38.44 15.17 1.45
N GLY A 97 37.72 15.37 2.56
CA GLY A 97 37.95 16.51 3.45
C GLY A 97 37.16 17.78 3.11
N THR A 98 36.37 17.81 2.03
CA THR A 98 35.54 18.96 1.66
C THR A 98 34.21 19.02 2.43
N GLU A 99 33.69 20.22 2.63
CA GLU A 99 32.46 20.44 3.40
C GLU A 99 31.24 19.84 2.67
N TRP A 100 30.44 19.07 3.42
CA TRP A 100 29.21 18.48 2.94
C TRP A 100 28.07 19.50 2.96
N LYS A 101 27.59 19.85 1.77
CA LYS A 101 26.61 20.92 1.57
C LYS A 101 25.15 20.49 1.65
N TRP A 102 24.86 19.18 1.70
CA TRP A 102 23.49 18.67 1.63
C TRP A 102 22.89 18.42 3.00
N SER A 103 21.67 18.93 3.21
CA SER A 103 20.88 18.67 4.42
C SER A 103 19.95 17.46 4.27
N CYS A 104 19.57 17.12 3.04
CA CYS A 104 18.57 16.12 2.69
C CYS A 104 19.07 14.66 2.62
N PHE A 105 20.39 14.45 2.69
CA PHE A 105 21.04 13.13 2.82
C PHE A 105 22.45 13.31 3.42
N ARG A 106 23.10 12.21 3.76
CA ARG A 106 24.39 12.13 4.46
C ARG A 106 25.45 11.44 3.60
N PRO A 107 26.75 11.67 3.85
CA PRO A 107 27.82 11.05 3.06
C PRO A 107 27.75 9.51 3.00
N TRP A 108 27.32 8.85 4.08
CA TRP A 108 27.21 7.38 4.14
C TRP A 108 25.94 6.81 3.49
N GLU A 109 25.02 7.66 3.03
CA GLU A 109 23.83 7.27 2.25
C GLU A 109 24.10 7.32 0.74
N THR A 110 25.29 7.79 0.34
CA THR A 110 25.73 7.83 -1.07
C THR A 110 26.27 6.48 -1.51
N TYR A 111 26.13 6.16 -2.79
CA TYR A 111 26.56 4.87 -3.34
C TYR A 111 26.92 4.99 -4.82
N THR A 112 27.54 3.96 -5.38
CA THR A 112 27.76 3.84 -6.83
C THR A 112 26.71 2.89 -7.38
N ALA A 113 25.88 3.34 -8.32
CA ALA A 113 24.84 2.52 -8.91
C ALA A 113 25.43 1.37 -9.75
N ASP A 114 24.78 0.20 -9.70
CA ASP A 114 25.15 -0.94 -10.53
C ASP A 114 24.54 -0.82 -11.93
N THR A 115 25.28 -0.22 -12.85
CA THR A 115 24.85 -0.06 -14.24
C THR A 115 24.95 -1.35 -15.06
N SER A 116 25.40 -2.48 -14.48
CA SER A 116 25.48 -3.78 -15.17
C SER A 116 24.18 -4.59 -15.09
N ILE A 117 23.18 -4.10 -14.35
CA ILE A 117 21.87 -4.73 -14.18
C ILE A 117 21.14 -4.96 -15.51
N ASP A 118 20.43 -6.09 -15.62
CA ASP A 118 19.68 -6.44 -16.82
C ASP A 118 18.45 -5.55 -17.02
N LEU A 119 18.53 -4.63 -17.98
CA LEU A 119 17.46 -3.69 -18.33
C LEU A 119 16.33 -4.32 -19.15
N THR A 120 16.53 -5.52 -19.71
CA THR A 120 15.59 -6.16 -20.65
C THR A 120 14.62 -7.13 -20.00
N LYS A 121 14.88 -7.49 -18.74
CA LYS A 121 14.04 -8.39 -17.97
C LYS A 121 12.61 -7.87 -17.84
N HIS A 122 11.66 -8.72 -18.23
CA HIS A 122 10.23 -8.48 -18.16
C HIS A 122 9.56 -9.61 -17.36
N HIS A 123 8.72 -9.27 -16.38
CA HIS A 123 7.94 -10.28 -15.68
C HIS A 123 6.69 -10.66 -16.49
N VAL A 124 6.61 -11.92 -16.96
CA VAL A 124 5.42 -12.41 -17.69
C VAL A 124 4.23 -12.59 -16.72
N PRO A 125 3.08 -11.91 -16.92
CA PRO A 125 1.93 -12.01 -16.01
C PRO A 125 1.28 -13.41 -16.05
N LYS A 126 1.38 -14.17 -14.96
CA LYS A 126 0.88 -15.54 -14.87
C LYS A 126 -0.49 -15.60 -14.21
N THR A 127 -0.66 -14.92 -13.08
CA THR A 127 -1.91 -14.94 -12.29
C THR A 127 -2.93 -13.90 -12.80
N LEU A 128 -4.19 -14.01 -12.36
CA LEU A 128 -5.20 -12.98 -12.65
C LEU A 128 -4.78 -11.62 -12.07
N LEU A 129 -4.22 -11.59 -10.86
CA LEU A 129 -3.74 -10.36 -10.24
C LEU A 129 -2.57 -9.76 -11.01
N ASP A 130 -1.65 -10.58 -11.52
CA ASP A 130 -0.54 -10.09 -12.34
C ASP A 130 -1.06 -9.46 -13.64
N LYS A 131 -2.06 -10.08 -14.27
CA LYS A 131 -2.69 -9.55 -15.49
C LYS A 131 -3.40 -8.23 -15.23
N ILE A 132 -4.13 -8.13 -14.11
CA ILE A 132 -4.79 -6.88 -13.70
C ILE A 132 -3.74 -5.81 -13.42
N ALA A 133 -2.66 -6.12 -12.69
CA ALA A 133 -1.58 -5.19 -12.41
C ALA A 133 -0.93 -4.69 -13.71
N TYR A 134 -0.56 -5.60 -14.61
CA TYR A 134 0.01 -5.28 -15.91
C TYR A 134 -0.90 -4.34 -16.72
N TRP A 135 -2.17 -4.71 -16.89
CA TRP A 135 -3.12 -3.89 -17.64
C TRP A 135 -3.42 -2.55 -16.97
N THR A 136 -3.39 -2.48 -15.64
CA THR A 136 -3.53 -1.23 -14.90
C THR A 136 -2.39 -0.28 -15.29
N VAL A 137 -1.14 -0.73 -15.22
CA VAL A 137 0.03 0.07 -15.57
C VAL A 137 0.01 0.48 -17.04
N LYS A 138 -0.26 -0.45 -17.96
CA LYS A 138 -0.38 -0.13 -19.40
C LYS A 138 -1.48 0.89 -19.68
N SER A 139 -2.60 0.82 -18.96
CA SER A 139 -3.69 1.79 -19.10
C SER A 139 -3.31 3.17 -18.56
N LEU A 140 -2.56 3.24 -17.45
CA LEU A 140 -2.06 4.51 -16.88
C LEU A 140 -1.00 5.18 -17.76
N ARG A 141 -0.23 4.40 -18.54
CA ARG A 141 0.76 4.93 -19.48
C ARG A 141 0.14 5.76 -20.59
N PHE A 142 -0.98 5.33 -21.18
CA PHE A 142 -1.59 6.01 -22.32
C PHE A 142 -1.92 7.51 -22.09
N PRO A 143 -2.67 7.90 -21.04
CA PRO A 143 -2.96 9.31 -20.79
C PRO A 143 -1.69 10.10 -20.41
N THR A 144 -0.74 9.45 -19.73
CA THR A 144 0.54 10.04 -19.34
C THR A 144 1.38 10.39 -20.56
N ASP A 145 1.50 9.48 -21.53
CA ASP A 145 2.24 9.70 -22.77
C ASP A 145 1.61 10.85 -23.59
N ILE A 146 0.28 10.97 -23.60
CA ILE A 146 -0.43 12.07 -24.27
C ILE A 146 -0.17 13.41 -23.57
N PHE A 147 -0.23 13.44 -22.23
CA PHE A 147 -0.10 14.67 -21.45
C PHE A 147 1.32 15.24 -21.50
N PHE A 148 2.34 14.38 -21.39
CA PHE A 148 3.73 14.82 -21.30
C PHE A 148 4.48 14.85 -22.63
N GLN A 149 4.08 14.03 -23.61
CA GLN A 149 4.77 13.90 -24.88
C GLN A 149 6.30 13.74 -24.67
N ARG A 150 7.12 14.55 -25.35
CA ARG A 150 8.60 14.57 -25.24
C ARG A 150 9.15 15.56 -24.20
N ARG A 151 8.34 16.03 -23.23
CA ARG A 151 8.84 16.87 -22.13
C ARG A 151 9.48 16.02 -21.03
N TYR A 152 10.63 15.41 -21.33
CA TYR A 152 11.28 14.42 -20.45
C TYR A 152 11.53 14.91 -19.03
N GLY A 153 12.08 16.12 -18.85
CA GLY A 153 12.36 16.67 -17.51
C GLY A 153 11.09 16.88 -16.66
N CYS A 154 10.03 17.46 -17.26
CA CYS A 154 8.75 17.64 -16.56
C CYS A 154 8.03 16.31 -16.30
N ARG A 155 8.16 15.35 -17.23
CA ARG A 155 7.61 13.99 -17.10
C ARG A 155 8.27 13.24 -15.95
N ALA A 156 9.61 13.16 -15.96
CA ALA A 156 10.39 12.49 -14.91
C ALA A 156 10.03 13.09 -13.56
N MET A 157 10.24 14.40 -13.38
CA MET A 157 9.89 15.11 -12.15
C MET A 157 8.46 14.82 -11.66
N MET A 158 7.45 14.82 -12.55
CA MET A 158 6.08 14.52 -12.11
C MET A 158 5.87 13.05 -11.74
N LEU A 159 6.46 12.11 -12.49
CA LEU A 159 6.33 10.68 -12.19
C LEU A 159 7.10 10.29 -10.93
N GLU A 160 8.28 10.88 -10.67
CA GLU A 160 9.05 10.65 -9.43
C GLU A 160 8.26 11.02 -8.17
N THR A 161 7.39 12.05 -8.24
CA THR A 161 6.53 12.41 -7.11
C THR A 161 5.52 11.31 -6.75
N VAL A 162 5.17 10.46 -7.71
CA VAL A 162 4.26 9.33 -7.54
C VAL A 162 5.05 8.05 -7.22
N ALA A 163 6.21 7.85 -7.86
CA ALA A 163 7.08 6.69 -7.66
C ALA A 163 7.67 6.61 -6.24
N ALA A 164 7.85 7.74 -5.55
CA ALA A 164 8.26 7.75 -4.14
C ALA A 164 7.16 7.29 -3.14
N VAL A 165 5.89 7.16 -3.57
CA VAL A 165 4.76 6.85 -2.67
C VAL A 165 4.68 5.37 -2.28
N PRO A 166 4.80 4.39 -3.20
CA PRO A 166 4.68 2.98 -2.92
C PRO A 166 5.60 2.46 -1.81
N GLY A 167 6.90 2.75 -1.90
CA GLY A 167 7.88 2.35 -0.89
C GLY A 167 7.54 2.90 0.50
N MET A 168 7.11 4.15 0.58
CA MET A 168 6.69 4.80 1.82
C MET A 168 5.47 4.12 2.44
N VAL A 169 4.43 3.85 1.63
CA VAL A 169 3.21 3.17 2.09
C VAL A 169 3.51 1.75 2.55
N GLY A 170 4.26 0.98 1.75
CA GLY A 170 4.62 -0.40 2.07
C GLY A 170 5.48 -0.49 3.32
N GLY A 171 6.52 0.35 3.42
CA GLY A 171 7.39 0.48 4.59
C GLY A 171 6.61 0.85 5.85
N MET A 172 5.72 1.85 5.79
CA MET A 172 4.86 2.26 6.91
C MET A 172 3.93 1.12 7.35
N LEU A 173 3.23 0.45 6.42
CA LEU A 173 2.30 -0.62 6.75
C LEU A 173 3.01 -1.84 7.35
N LEU A 174 4.16 -2.22 6.82
CA LEU A 174 5.00 -3.27 7.37
C LEU A 174 5.56 -2.90 8.75
N HIS A 175 5.99 -1.66 8.94
CA HIS A 175 6.45 -1.14 10.22
C HIS A 175 5.37 -1.27 11.29
N LEU A 176 4.17 -0.76 11.01
CA LEU A 176 3.05 -0.85 11.95
C LEU A 176 2.60 -2.29 12.20
N ARG A 177 2.68 -3.17 11.19
CA ARG A 177 2.41 -4.61 11.36
C ARG A 177 3.44 -5.27 12.27
N SER A 178 4.74 -4.98 12.09
CA SER A 178 5.83 -5.47 12.93
C SER A 178 5.63 -5.07 14.39
N LEU A 179 5.31 -3.79 14.64
CA LEU A 179 5.03 -3.29 16.00
C LEU A 179 3.83 -3.98 16.65
N ARG A 180 2.69 -4.08 15.95
CA ARG A 180 1.46 -4.67 16.51
C ARG A 180 1.55 -6.17 16.73
N ARG A 181 2.44 -6.87 16.01
CA ARG A 181 2.63 -8.31 16.11
C ARG A 181 3.88 -8.71 16.88
N PHE A 182 4.73 -7.75 17.24
CA PHE A 182 6.05 -7.99 17.83
C PHE A 182 6.90 -8.96 16.99
N GLU A 183 6.84 -8.83 15.67
CA GLU A 183 7.50 -9.71 14.69
C GLU A 183 8.62 -8.95 13.94
N GLN A 184 9.71 -9.65 13.62
CA GLN A 184 10.78 -9.11 12.77
C GLN A 184 10.29 -8.96 11.32
N SER A 185 10.75 -7.91 10.63
CA SER A 185 10.36 -7.60 9.23
C SER A 185 11.33 -8.14 8.17
N GLY A 186 12.44 -8.78 8.58
CA GLY A 186 13.41 -9.37 7.64
C GLY A 186 14.18 -8.35 6.79
N GLY A 187 14.21 -7.07 7.19
CA GLY A 187 14.89 -6.01 6.44
C GLY A 187 13.97 -5.22 5.49
N TRP A 188 12.81 -5.75 5.14
CA TRP A 188 11.89 -5.15 4.15
C TRP A 188 11.44 -3.72 4.45
N ILE A 189 11.31 -3.34 5.72
CA ILE A 189 10.95 -1.95 6.07
C ILE A 189 12.03 -0.99 5.56
N ARG A 190 13.31 -1.34 5.77
CA ARG A 190 14.42 -0.49 5.37
C ARG A 190 14.50 -0.42 3.85
N THR A 191 14.43 -1.57 3.17
CA THR A 191 14.45 -1.64 1.70
C THR A 191 13.39 -0.73 1.06
N LEU A 192 12.13 -0.78 1.53
CA LEU A 192 11.06 0.02 0.94
C LEU A 192 11.16 1.52 1.26
N LEU A 193 11.71 1.88 2.43
CA LEU A 193 11.96 3.28 2.77
C LEU A 193 13.17 3.84 2.02
N GLU A 194 14.20 3.03 1.78
CA GLU A 194 15.35 3.38 0.93
C GLU A 194 14.92 3.54 -0.54
N GLU A 195 14.04 2.69 -1.06
CA GLU A 195 13.41 2.86 -2.38
C GLU A 195 12.67 4.20 -2.46
N ALA A 196 11.77 4.49 -1.51
CA ALA A 196 11.05 5.76 -1.48
C ALA A 196 11.96 7.00 -1.39
N GLU A 197 13.09 6.87 -0.69
CA GLU A 197 14.10 7.92 -0.63
C GLU A 197 14.86 8.05 -1.95
N ASN A 198 15.22 6.94 -2.60
CA ASN A 198 15.90 6.95 -3.88
C ASN A 198 15.07 7.64 -4.97
N GLU A 199 13.78 7.29 -5.08
CA GLU A 199 12.80 7.97 -5.94
C GLU A 199 12.71 9.48 -5.64
N ARG A 200 12.73 9.86 -4.36
CA ARG A 200 12.78 11.27 -3.96
C ARG A 200 14.08 11.95 -4.41
N MET A 201 15.21 11.23 -4.42
CA MET A 201 16.49 11.77 -4.89
C MET A 201 16.53 11.93 -6.41
N HIS A 202 15.82 11.08 -7.17
CA HIS A 202 15.57 11.30 -8.60
C HIS A 202 14.81 12.61 -8.81
N LEU A 203 13.71 12.81 -8.07
CA LEU A 203 12.93 14.05 -8.12
C LEU A 203 13.80 15.30 -7.84
N MET A 204 14.54 15.28 -6.73
CA MET A 204 15.38 16.43 -6.34
C MET A 204 16.47 16.73 -7.38
N THR A 205 16.96 15.70 -8.06
CA THR A 205 17.93 15.84 -9.15
C THR A 205 17.32 16.50 -10.37
N PHE A 206 16.12 16.07 -10.79
CA PHE A 206 15.45 16.67 -11.94
C PHE A 206 14.89 18.07 -11.66
N MET A 207 14.63 18.42 -10.39
CA MET A 207 14.26 19.79 -10.01
C MET A 207 15.37 20.83 -10.27
N GLU A 208 16.64 20.42 -10.23
CA GLU A 208 17.78 21.29 -10.58
C GLU A 208 17.84 21.57 -12.09
N VAL A 209 17.18 20.75 -12.90
CA VAL A 209 17.16 20.84 -14.37
C VAL A 209 15.83 21.42 -14.89
N ALA A 210 14.74 21.23 -14.14
CA ALA A 210 13.39 21.63 -14.55
C ALA A 210 12.67 22.39 -13.43
N ASN A 211 12.13 23.56 -13.76
CA ASN A 211 11.37 24.39 -12.81
C ASN A 211 9.85 24.19 -12.99
N PRO A 212 9.14 23.57 -12.02
CA PRO A 212 7.71 23.31 -12.13
C PRO A 212 6.87 24.60 -11.99
N LYS A 213 5.87 24.75 -12.85
CA LYS A 213 4.89 25.84 -12.71
C LYS A 213 3.86 25.53 -11.61
N TRP A 214 3.16 26.55 -11.12
CA TRP A 214 2.20 26.40 -10.03
C TRP A 214 1.10 25.36 -10.30
N TYR A 215 0.64 25.24 -11.55
CA TYR A 215 -0.38 24.26 -11.93
C TYR A 215 0.17 22.83 -11.99
N GLU A 216 1.45 22.64 -12.32
CA GLU A 216 2.12 21.33 -12.24
C GLU A 216 2.23 20.89 -10.79
N ARG A 217 2.53 21.82 -9.87
CA ARG A 217 2.53 21.56 -8.41
C ARG A 217 1.14 21.22 -7.89
N ALA A 218 0.09 21.92 -8.32
CA ALA A 218 -1.29 21.60 -7.97
C ALA A 218 -1.72 20.21 -8.50
N LEU A 219 -1.27 19.85 -9.70
CA LEU A 219 -1.48 18.53 -10.29
C LEU A 219 -0.78 17.44 -9.46
N VAL A 220 0.46 17.66 -9.03
CA VAL A 220 1.18 16.73 -8.13
C VAL A 220 0.39 16.50 -6.85
N ILE A 221 -0.10 17.54 -6.17
CA ILE A 221 -0.91 17.41 -4.94
C ILE A 221 -2.15 16.54 -5.19
N THR A 222 -2.83 16.78 -6.32
CA THR A 222 -4.05 16.03 -6.67
C THR A 222 -3.74 14.57 -6.97
N VAL A 223 -2.73 14.30 -7.80
CA VAL A 223 -2.33 12.94 -8.20
C VAL A 223 -1.81 12.17 -6.99
N GLN A 224 -0.95 12.76 -6.16
CA GLN A 224 -0.49 12.13 -4.92
C GLN A 224 -1.66 11.84 -3.99
N GLY A 225 -2.60 12.76 -3.81
CA GLY A 225 -3.78 12.55 -2.96
C GLY A 225 -4.61 11.34 -3.41
N VAL A 226 -4.87 11.21 -4.70
CA VAL A 226 -5.62 10.06 -5.25
C VAL A 226 -4.80 8.79 -5.19
N PHE A 227 -3.56 8.82 -5.68
CA PHE A 227 -2.70 7.65 -5.80
C PHE A 227 -2.33 7.08 -4.43
N PHE A 228 -1.97 7.92 -3.47
CA PHE A 228 -1.67 7.48 -2.10
C PHE A 228 -2.83 6.68 -1.51
N ASN A 229 -4.05 7.20 -1.57
CA ASN A 229 -5.23 6.53 -1.01
C ASN A 229 -5.55 5.22 -1.76
N ALA A 230 -5.49 5.24 -3.10
CA ALA A 230 -5.73 4.06 -3.90
C ALA A 230 -4.68 2.96 -3.64
N TYR A 231 -3.39 3.33 -3.61
CA TYR A 231 -2.28 2.42 -3.36
C TYR A 231 -2.31 1.89 -1.92
N PHE A 232 -2.58 2.74 -0.92
CA PHE A 232 -2.75 2.33 0.47
C PHE A 232 -3.85 1.27 0.64
N LEU A 233 -5.03 1.50 0.04
CA LEU A 233 -6.11 0.52 0.05
C LEU A 233 -5.72 -0.75 -0.71
N GLY A 234 -5.09 -0.61 -1.87
CA GLY A 234 -4.58 -1.74 -2.66
C GLY A 234 -3.60 -2.61 -1.88
N TYR A 235 -2.66 -1.99 -1.15
CA TYR A 235 -1.68 -2.68 -0.32
C TYR A 235 -2.33 -3.38 0.88
N LEU A 236 -3.31 -2.76 1.53
CA LEU A 236 -4.09 -3.41 2.59
C LEU A 236 -4.87 -4.63 2.09
N LEU A 237 -5.39 -4.58 0.86
CA LEU A 237 -6.12 -5.69 0.25
C LEU A 237 -5.19 -6.81 -0.22
N SER A 238 -4.07 -6.46 -0.84
CA SER A 238 -3.09 -7.42 -1.34
C SER A 238 -1.72 -6.76 -1.55
N PRO A 239 -0.76 -6.98 -0.64
CA PRO A 239 0.63 -6.52 -0.82
C PRO A 239 1.27 -7.08 -2.08
N LYS A 240 0.97 -8.34 -2.43
CA LYS A 240 1.46 -8.97 -3.67
C LYS A 240 1.02 -8.21 -4.91
N PHE A 241 -0.26 -7.85 -4.99
CA PHE A 241 -0.78 -7.04 -6.09
C PHE A 241 -0.11 -5.67 -6.14
N ALA A 242 0.04 -5.00 -4.98
CA ALA A 242 0.65 -3.68 -4.90
C ALA A 242 2.11 -3.70 -5.39
N HIS A 243 2.93 -4.62 -4.89
CA HIS A 243 4.31 -4.81 -5.37
C HIS A 243 4.37 -5.19 -6.85
N ARG A 244 3.42 -5.98 -7.35
CA ARG A 244 3.36 -6.31 -8.78
C ARG A 244 3.05 -5.09 -9.65
N VAL A 245 2.17 -4.19 -9.19
CA VAL A 245 1.88 -2.93 -9.88
C VAL A 245 3.14 -2.08 -9.95
N VAL A 246 3.88 -1.93 -8.84
CA VAL A 246 5.16 -1.19 -8.81
C VAL A 246 6.17 -1.81 -9.76
N GLY A 247 6.38 -3.14 -9.69
CA GLY A 247 7.32 -3.81 -10.60
C GLY A 247 7.03 -3.56 -12.08
N TYR A 248 5.76 -3.42 -12.49
CA TYR A 248 5.42 -3.01 -13.85
C TYR A 248 5.57 -1.51 -14.10
N LEU A 249 5.33 -0.64 -13.11
CA LEU A 249 5.62 0.80 -13.23
C LEU A 249 7.11 1.02 -13.53
N GLU A 250 8.00 0.30 -12.85
CA GLU A 250 9.44 0.44 -13.05
C GLU A 250 9.90 -0.09 -14.41
N GLU A 251 9.24 -1.12 -14.96
CA GLU A 251 9.47 -1.53 -16.35
C GLU A 251 9.13 -0.40 -17.34
N GLU A 252 8.09 0.40 -17.07
CA GLU A 252 7.77 1.58 -17.88
C GLU A 252 8.76 2.74 -17.63
N ALA A 253 9.28 2.87 -16.42
CA ALA A 253 10.32 3.86 -16.10
C ALA A 253 11.62 3.54 -16.86
N ILE A 254 12.10 2.29 -16.82
CA ILE A 254 13.27 1.82 -17.59
C ILE A 254 13.10 2.11 -19.08
N HIS A 255 11.93 1.81 -19.64
CA HIS A 255 11.62 2.13 -21.03
C HIS A 255 11.69 3.63 -21.29
N SER A 256 11.10 4.45 -20.43
CA SER A 256 11.08 5.92 -20.56
C SER A 256 12.48 6.52 -20.52
N TYR A 257 13.34 6.07 -19.60
CA TYR A 257 14.72 6.51 -19.51
C TYR A 257 15.59 6.00 -20.65
N THR A 258 15.29 4.83 -21.20
CA THR A 258 15.96 4.34 -22.40
C THR A 258 15.65 5.21 -23.62
N GLU A 259 14.40 5.65 -23.78
CA GLU A 259 14.04 6.62 -24.83
C GLU A 259 14.69 8.00 -24.60
N PHE A 260 14.80 8.43 -23.33
CA PHE A 260 15.50 9.66 -22.99
C PHE A 260 16.98 9.58 -23.40
N LEU A 261 17.69 8.49 -23.07
CA LEU A 261 19.09 8.29 -23.48
C LEU A 261 19.26 8.31 -25.00
N LYS A 262 18.36 7.69 -25.76
CA LYS A 262 18.39 7.72 -27.23
C LYS A 262 18.28 9.15 -27.77
N ASP A 263 17.39 9.97 -27.20
CA ASP A 263 17.21 11.34 -27.64
C ASP A 263 18.39 12.24 -27.23
N LEU A 264 19.06 11.97 -26.09
CA LEU A 264 20.34 12.61 -25.72
C LEU A 264 21.46 12.25 -26.68
N GLU A 265 21.60 10.96 -27.03
CA GLU A 265 22.63 10.47 -27.96
C GLU A 265 22.41 10.98 -29.39
N ALA A 266 21.15 11.16 -29.79
CA ALA A 266 20.77 11.76 -31.06
C ALA A 266 20.93 13.30 -31.08
N GLY A 267 21.32 13.92 -29.97
CA GLY A 267 21.48 15.37 -29.87
C GLY A 267 20.17 16.17 -29.93
N LYS A 268 19.02 15.54 -29.66
CA LYS A 268 17.73 16.23 -29.59
C LYS A 268 17.52 16.95 -28.26
N ILE A 269 18.27 16.55 -27.24
CA ILE A 269 18.29 17.12 -25.91
C ILE A 269 19.74 17.44 -25.57
N ASP A 270 19.99 18.62 -25.03
CA ASP A 270 21.33 19.05 -24.67
C ASP A 270 21.88 18.22 -23.49
N ASN A 271 23.08 17.66 -23.68
CA ASN A 271 23.76 16.90 -22.63
C ASN A 271 24.52 17.85 -21.69
N VAL A 272 23.78 18.54 -20.83
CA VAL A 272 24.31 19.51 -19.86
C VAL A 272 25.13 18.85 -18.75
N PRO A 273 25.99 19.59 -18.03
CA PRO A 273 26.67 19.08 -16.83
C PRO A 273 25.69 18.53 -15.79
N ALA A 274 26.06 17.43 -15.13
CA ALA A 274 25.23 16.81 -14.10
C ALA A 274 25.02 17.77 -12.90
N PRO A 275 23.80 17.83 -12.34
CA PRO A 275 23.56 18.55 -11.09
C PRO A 275 24.48 18.05 -9.98
N ALA A 276 24.98 18.96 -9.14
CA ALA A 276 25.92 18.58 -8.09
C ALA A 276 25.32 17.59 -7.07
N ILE A 277 24.00 17.62 -6.87
CA ILE A 277 23.29 16.68 -6.00
C ILE A 277 23.41 15.25 -6.52
N ALA A 278 23.32 15.07 -7.85
CA ALA A 278 23.45 13.77 -8.50
C ALA A 278 24.88 13.26 -8.42
N ILE A 279 25.86 14.15 -8.65
CA ILE A 279 27.28 13.81 -8.54
C ILE A 279 27.59 13.25 -7.16
N ASP A 280 27.13 13.92 -6.11
CA ASP A 280 27.42 13.52 -4.74
C ASP A 280 26.61 12.29 -4.31
N TYR A 281 25.33 12.18 -4.72
CA TYR A 281 24.47 11.06 -4.33
C TYR A 281 24.89 9.73 -4.96
N TRP A 282 25.13 9.72 -6.28
CA TRP A 282 25.56 8.52 -7.04
C TRP A 282 27.08 8.39 -7.17
N ARG A 283 27.86 9.23 -6.47
CA ARG A 283 29.34 9.26 -6.51
C ARG A 283 29.88 9.31 -7.95
N LEU A 284 29.26 10.12 -8.81
CA LEU A 284 29.66 10.26 -10.21
C LEU A 284 30.98 11.04 -10.34
N PRO A 285 31.72 10.90 -11.45
CA PRO A 285 32.84 11.77 -11.76
C PRO A 285 32.44 13.26 -11.78
N ALA A 286 33.33 14.16 -11.40
CA ALA A 286 33.05 15.60 -11.35
C ALA A 286 32.69 16.23 -12.70
N ASN A 287 33.09 15.59 -13.80
CA ASN A 287 32.76 16.00 -15.17
C ASN A 287 31.56 15.24 -15.76
N ALA A 288 30.77 14.55 -14.92
CA ALA A 288 29.58 13.83 -15.35
C ALA A 288 28.55 14.75 -16.01
N THR A 289 27.76 14.17 -16.90
CA THR A 289 26.75 14.84 -17.71
C THR A 289 25.35 14.31 -17.40
N LEU A 290 24.32 14.96 -17.93
CA LEU A 290 22.93 14.52 -17.82
C LEU A 290 22.75 13.07 -18.31
N LYS A 291 23.47 12.66 -19.36
CA LYS A 291 23.49 11.27 -19.84
C LYS A 291 23.92 10.28 -18.76
N ASP A 292 24.95 10.62 -17.98
CA ASP A 292 25.47 9.77 -16.90
C ASP A 292 24.46 9.65 -15.76
N VAL A 293 23.80 10.77 -15.41
CA VAL A 293 22.71 10.81 -14.43
C VAL A 293 21.53 9.93 -14.85
N VAL A 294 21.05 10.08 -16.09
CA VAL A 294 19.94 9.26 -16.61
C VAL A 294 20.33 7.78 -16.66
N THR A 295 21.60 7.47 -16.88
CA THR A 295 22.09 6.08 -16.89
C THR A 295 22.02 5.44 -15.50
N VAL A 296 22.41 6.14 -14.44
CA VAL A 296 22.35 5.62 -13.07
C VAL A 296 20.93 5.59 -12.52
N VAL A 297 20.11 6.60 -12.82
CA VAL A 297 18.67 6.60 -12.49
C VAL A 297 17.98 5.39 -13.10
N ARG A 298 18.20 5.12 -14.40
CA ARG A 298 17.66 3.92 -15.07
C ARG A 298 18.11 2.60 -14.42
N ALA A 299 19.31 2.56 -13.84
CA ALA A 299 19.79 1.39 -13.13
C ALA A 299 19.07 1.19 -11.79
N ASP A 300 18.79 2.28 -11.07
CA ASP A 300 17.95 2.26 -9.87
C ASP A 300 16.54 1.74 -10.18
N GLU A 301 15.91 2.21 -11.26
CA GLU A 301 14.60 1.70 -11.71
C GLU A 301 14.61 0.19 -11.95
N ALA A 302 15.68 -0.32 -12.55
CA ALA A 302 15.84 -1.76 -12.77
C ALA A 302 16.03 -2.53 -11.46
N HIS A 303 16.66 -1.91 -10.45
CA HIS A 303 16.76 -2.47 -9.12
C HIS A 303 15.39 -2.52 -8.44
N HIS A 304 14.63 -1.42 -8.45
CA HIS A 304 13.28 -1.33 -7.88
C HIS A 304 12.32 -2.32 -8.55
N ARG A 305 12.40 -2.46 -9.88
CA ARG A 305 11.68 -3.48 -10.67
C ARG A 305 11.91 -4.88 -10.09
N ASP A 306 13.18 -5.24 -9.91
CA ASP A 306 13.57 -6.57 -9.48
C ASP A 306 13.16 -6.85 -8.03
N VAL A 307 13.34 -5.87 -7.14
CA VAL A 307 12.93 -5.95 -5.74
C VAL A 307 11.41 -6.11 -5.62
N ASN A 308 10.63 -5.31 -6.34
CA ASN A 308 9.18 -5.34 -6.26
C ASN A 308 8.57 -6.60 -6.91
N HIS A 309 9.08 -7.05 -8.05
CA HIS A 309 8.65 -8.34 -8.61
C HIS A 309 8.99 -9.50 -7.68
N PHE A 310 10.16 -9.48 -7.04
CA PHE A 310 10.56 -10.47 -6.04
C PHE A 310 9.62 -10.45 -4.81
N ALA A 311 9.32 -9.28 -4.27
CA ALA A 311 8.40 -9.11 -3.14
C ALA A 311 6.99 -9.67 -3.45
N SER A 312 6.53 -9.49 -4.68
CA SER A 312 5.26 -10.07 -5.15
C SER A 312 5.28 -11.61 -5.20
N ASP A 313 6.41 -12.20 -5.58
CA ASP A 313 6.57 -13.65 -5.72
C ASP A 313 6.77 -14.35 -4.37
N GLU A 314 7.38 -13.68 -3.38
CA GLU A 314 7.63 -14.27 -2.07
C GLU A 314 6.33 -14.81 -1.42
N PRO A 315 6.31 -16.06 -0.96
CA PRO A 315 5.15 -16.61 -0.25
C PRO A 315 4.97 -15.88 1.07
N GLU A 316 3.73 -15.42 1.37
CA GLU A 316 3.46 -14.83 2.68
C GLU A 316 3.80 -15.85 3.79
N PRO A 317 4.46 -15.42 4.88
CA PRO A 317 4.70 -16.27 6.03
C PRO A 317 3.36 -16.83 6.51
N GLN A 318 3.23 -18.16 6.49
CA GLN A 318 2.00 -18.79 6.98
C GLN A 318 1.78 -18.38 8.44
N PRO A 319 0.57 -17.96 8.81
CA PRO A 319 0.30 -17.54 10.17
C PRO A 319 0.56 -18.70 11.13
N LYS A 320 1.51 -18.52 12.05
CA LYS A 320 1.84 -19.53 13.05
C LYS A 320 0.68 -19.69 14.04
N GLY A 321 -0.03 -20.81 13.94
CA GLY A 321 -0.66 -21.48 15.10
C GLY A 321 -1.81 -20.78 15.82
N GLY A 322 -2.50 -19.80 15.25
CA GLY A 322 -3.70 -19.20 15.84
C GLY A 322 -5.00 -19.89 15.41
N PHE A 323 -6.06 -19.81 16.22
CA PHE A 323 -7.41 -20.24 15.83
C PHE A 323 -7.81 -19.64 14.47
N TRP A 324 -7.61 -18.33 14.30
CA TRP A 324 -7.87 -17.63 13.03
C TRP A 324 -7.01 -18.11 11.86
N ALA A 325 -5.76 -18.50 12.12
CA ALA A 325 -4.85 -19.04 11.11
C ALA A 325 -5.35 -20.41 10.59
N ARG A 326 -5.70 -21.29 11.52
CA ARG A 326 -6.26 -22.61 11.23
C ARG A 326 -7.61 -22.50 10.54
N TRP A 327 -8.46 -21.59 11.01
CA TRP A 327 -9.76 -21.30 10.44
C TRP A 327 -9.68 -20.72 9.01
N MET A 328 -8.72 -19.82 8.74
CA MET A 328 -8.50 -19.29 7.39
C MET A 328 -7.94 -20.36 6.44
N ALA A 329 -7.04 -21.23 6.91
CA ALA A 329 -6.50 -22.34 6.14
C ALA A 329 -7.59 -23.37 5.79
N GLU A 330 -8.41 -23.78 6.76
CA GLU A 330 -9.55 -24.66 6.56
C GLU A 330 -10.60 -24.03 5.62
N SER A 331 -10.86 -22.73 5.76
CA SER A 331 -11.74 -21.98 4.87
C SER A 331 -11.20 -21.91 3.43
N ALA A 332 -9.89 -21.75 3.25
CA ALA A 332 -9.25 -21.75 1.93
C ALA A 332 -9.30 -23.14 1.27
N GLU A 333 -9.06 -24.20 2.05
CA GLU A 333 -9.21 -25.58 1.58
C GLU A 333 -10.66 -25.89 1.20
N MET A 334 -11.62 -25.45 2.01
CA MET A 334 -13.06 -25.55 1.71
C MET A 334 -13.42 -24.79 0.45
N ARG A 335 -12.90 -23.57 0.24
CA ARG A 335 -13.09 -22.82 -1.02
C ARG A 335 -12.50 -23.55 -2.22
N ALA A 336 -11.34 -24.18 -2.08
CA ALA A 336 -10.74 -24.98 -3.14
C ALA A 336 -11.58 -26.24 -3.45
N LYS A 337 -12.17 -26.88 -2.43
CA LYS A 337 -13.13 -27.99 -2.61
C LYS A 337 -14.42 -27.52 -3.30
N VAL A 338 -14.96 -26.38 -2.90
CA VAL A 338 -16.15 -25.75 -3.52
C VAL A 338 -15.88 -25.34 -4.96
N ALA A 339 -14.70 -24.80 -5.27
CA ALA A 339 -14.31 -24.46 -6.64
C ALA A 339 -14.24 -25.69 -7.56
N LYS A 340 -13.88 -26.87 -7.02
CA LYS A 340 -13.88 -28.15 -7.76
C LYS A 340 -15.29 -28.71 -8.01
N LEU A 341 -16.30 -28.28 -7.26
CA LEU A 341 -17.69 -28.75 -7.39
C LEU A 341 -18.48 -28.03 -8.51
N GLY A 342 -17.87 -27.06 -9.20
CA GLY A 342 -18.39 -26.48 -10.44
C GLY A 342 -19.71 -25.70 -10.28
N LEU A 343 -20.51 -25.67 -11.35
CA LEU A 343 -21.71 -24.83 -11.48
C LEU A 343 -22.75 -25.04 -10.36
N ALA A 344 -22.87 -26.27 -9.86
CA ALA A 344 -23.81 -26.63 -8.82
C ALA A 344 -23.45 -26.00 -7.46
N ALA A 345 -22.16 -25.90 -7.14
CA ALA A 345 -21.72 -25.22 -5.91
C ALA A 345 -21.89 -23.70 -6.00
N VAL A 346 -21.70 -23.11 -7.19
CA VAL A 346 -22.02 -21.70 -7.45
C VAL A 346 -23.51 -21.44 -7.28
N LEU A 347 -24.37 -22.31 -7.80
CA LEU A 347 -25.82 -22.19 -7.64
C LEU A 347 -26.24 -22.36 -6.18
N ALA A 348 -25.70 -23.37 -5.49
CA ALA A 348 -25.97 -23.63 -4.08
C ALA A 348 -25.61 -22.41 -3.23
N TYR A 349 -24.42 -21.85 -3.46
CA TYR A 349 -23.97 -20.65 -2.78
C TYR A 349 -24.87 -19.45 -3.12
N GLY A 350 -25.21 -19.25 -4.40
CA GLY A 350 -26.11 -18.18 -4.84
C GLY A 350 -27.51 -18.27 -4.21
N LEU A 351 -28.05 -19.47 -4.01
CA LEU A 351 -29.33 -19.69 -3.34
C LEU A 351 -29.24 -19.37 -1.84
N PHE A 352 -28.18 -19.82 -1.17
CA PHE A 352 -27.94 -19.45 0.23
C PHE A 352 -27.77 -17.93 0.38
N ASP A 353 -27.05 -17.29 -0.54
CA ASP A 353 -26.88 -15.85 -0.60
C ASP A 353 -28.23 -15.15 -0.77
N ALA A 354 -29.02 -15.54 -1.77
CA ALA A 354 -30.34 -14.96 -2.02
C ALA A 354 -31.26 -15.03 -0.78
N VAL A 355 -31.32 -16.19 -0.12
CA VAL A 355 -32.11 -16.39 1.10
C VAL A 355 -31.60 -15.50 2.22
N THR A 356 -30.30 -15.52 2.51
CA THR A 356 -29.73 -14.74 3.62
C THR A 356 -29.83 -13.24 3.42
N TYR A 357 -29.50 -12.73 2.22
CA TYR A 357 -29.68 -11.32 1.89
C TYR A 357 -31.13 -10.89 2.07
N THR A 358 -32.08 -11.69 1.56
CA THR A 358 -33.51 -11.41 1.70
C THR A 358 -33.94 -11.43 3.17
N THR A 359 -33.57 -12.45 3.94
CA THR A 359 -33.93 -12.54 5.37
C THR A 359 -33.37 -11.38 6.17
N PHE A 360 -32.08 -11.05 6.03
CA PHE A 360 -31.48 -9.96 6.80
C PHE A 360 -32.04 -8.60 6.43
N PHE A 361 -32.31 -8.37 5.14
CA PHE A 361 -32.99 -7.15 4.73
C PHE A 361 -34.39 -7.05 5.34
N VAL A 362 -35.20 -8.11 5.25
CA VAL A 362 -36.57 -8.12 5.82
C VAL A 362 -36.53 -7.88 7.32
N LEU A 363 -35.64 -8.57 8.06
CA LEU A 363 -35.50 -8.39 9.50
C LEU A 363 -35.04 -6.99 9.87
N ALA A 364 -34.07 -6.42 9.14
CA ALA A 364 -33.58 -5.07 9.39
C ALA A 364 -34.63 -4.01 9.03
N PHE A 365 -35.37 -4.20 7.92
CA PHE A 365 -36.44 -3.32 7.47
C PHE A 365 -37.60 -3.30 8.46
N LEU A 366 -38.13 -4.47 8.83
CA LEU A 366 -39.23 -4.59 9.79
C LEU A 366 -38.81 -4.21 11.21
N GLY A 367 -37.57 -4.51 11.60
CA GLY A 367 -37.01 -4.10 12.89
C GLY A 367 -36.88 -2.58 13.01
N TYR A 368 -36.46 -1.91 11.93
CA TYR A 368 -36.41 -0.44 11.89
C TYR A 368 -37.80 0.17 11.98
N GLU A 369 -38.76 -0.34 11.22
CA GLU A 369 -40.17 0.12 11.26
C GLU A 369 -40.76 -0.06 12.66
N LYS A 370 -40.55 -1.23 13.30
CA LYS A 370 -41.05 -1.51 14.65
C LYS A 370 -40.43 -0.62 15.72
N SER A 371 -39.14 -0.28 15.59
CA SER A 371 -38.42 0.51 16.60
C SER A 371 -38.62 2.01 16.46
N THR A 372 -38.85 2.51 15.25
CA THR A 372 -38.95 3.95 14.97
C THR A 372 -40.35 4.44 14.61
N GLY A 373 -41.26 3.51 14.27
CA GLY A 373 -42.59 3.82 13.75
C GLY A 373 -42.59 4.46 12.36
N LYS A 374 -41.43 4.52 11.67
CA LYS A 374 -41.25 5.20 10.39
C LYS A 374 -40.87 4.21 9.30
N ASN A 375 -41.34 4.46 8.07
CA ASN A 375 -40.94 3.69 6.91
C ASN A 375 -39.47 4.01 6.53
N PRO A 376 -38.55 3.03 6.55
CA PRO A 376 -37.16 3.26 6.17
C PRO A 376 -36.97 3.62 4.69
N ALA A 377 -37.88 3.23 3.80
CA ALA A 377 -37.82 3.60 2.38
C ALA A 377 -38.02 5.11 2.15
N ALA A 378 -38.66 5.82 3.09
CA ALA A 378 -38.85 7.26 3.03
C ALA A 378 -37.63 8.06 3.52
N ASN A 379 -36.59 7.38 4.06
CA ASN A 379 -35.40 8.03 4.60
C ASN A 379 -34.12 7.35 4.11
N LEU A 380 -33.38 8.03 3.23
CA LEU A 380 -32.16 7.50 2.62
C LEU A 380 -31.10 7.07 3.65
N LYS A 381 -30.94 7.80 4.76
CA LYS A 381 -29.99 7.42 5.82
C LYS A 381 -30.40 6.14 6.53
N ALA A 382 -31.71 5.95 6.76
CA ALA A 382 -32.25 4.73 7.36
C ALA A 382 -32.10 3.53 6.42
N LEU A 383 -32.39 3.73 5.14
CA LEU A 383 -32.22 2.71 4.11
C LEU A 383 -30.75 2.27 3.98
N LEU A 384 -29.81 3.23 3.98
CA LEU A 384 -28.38 2.94 3.99
C LEU A 384 -27.97 2.15 5.24
N GLY A 385 -28.49 2.51 6.41
CA GLY A 385 -28.27 1.75 7.65
C GLY A 385 -28.75 0.30 7.56
N ILE A 386 -29.92 0.06 6.97
CA ILE A 386 -30.47 -1.29 6.72
C ILE A 386 -29.58 -2.06 5.75
N VAL A 387 -29.10 -1.44 4.68
CA VAL A 387 -28.17 -2.07 3.74
C VAL A 387 -26.85 -2.44 4.43
N ILE A 388 -26.33 -1.59 5.31
CA ILE A 388 -25.12 -1.88 6.11
C ILE A 388 -25.36 -3.06 7.07
N LEU A 389 -26.51 -3.10 7.76
CA LEU A 389 -26.87 -4.19 8.65
C LEU A 389 -27.04 -5.51 7.90
N MET A 390 -27.73 -5.48 6.76
CA MET A 390 -27.86 -6.61 5.85
C MET A 390 -26.49 -7.11 5.40
N TRP A 391 -25.62 -6.20 4.93
CA TRP A 391 -24.26 -6.52 4.51
C TRP A 391 -23.43 -7.11 5.65
N THR A 392 -23.58 -6.61 6.88
CA THR A 392 -22.86 -7.12 8.06
C THR A 392 -23.32 -8.54 8.42
N GLY A 393 -24.64 -8.77 8.53
CA GLY A 393 -25.21 -10.10 8.79
C GLY A 393 -24.81 -11.12 7.72
N ASN A 394 -24.73 -10.66 6.47
CA ASN A 394 -24.26 -11.45 5.34
C ASN A 394 -22.79 -11.89 5.48
N ASN A 395 -21.91 -11.00 5.96
CA ASN A 395 -20.51 -11.33 6.16
C ASN A 395 -20.29 -12.31 7.33
N VAL A 396 -21.06 -12.16 8.41
CA VAL A 396 -21.02 -13.08 9.57
C VAL A 396 -21.48 -14.48 9.18
N THR A 397 -22.49 -14.60 8.32
CA THR A 397 -23.04 -15.89 7.89
C THR A 397 -22.29 -16.55 6.73
N ARG A 398 -21.33 -15.85 6.10
CA ARG A 398 -20.54 -16.32 4.96
C ARG A 398 -19.93 -17.73 5.15
N PRO A 399 -19.31 -18.07 6.30
CA PRO A 399 -18.69 -19.40 6.47
C PRO A 399 -19.73 -20.54 6.44
N PHE A 400 -20.88 -20.32 7.06
CA PHE A 400 -21.97 -21.30 7.10
C PHE A 400 -22.58 -21.51 5.71
N ARG A 401 -22.68 -20.46 4.90
CA ARG A 401 -23.16 -20.56 3.52
C ARG A 401 -22.20 -21.29 2.60
N VAL A 402 -20.89 -21.07 2.76
CA VAL A 402 -19.88 -21.85 2.03
C VAL A 402 -19.96 -23.32 2.41
N ALA A 403 -20.09 -23.64 3.69
CA ALA A 403 -20.22 -25.02 4.16
C ALA A 403 -21.53 -25.67 3.68
N GLY A 404 -22.66 -24.97 3.78
CA GLY A 404 -23.95 -25.42 3.29
C GLY A 404 -23.97 -25.62 1.77
N ALA A 405 -23.36 -24.70 1.01
CA ALA A 405 -23.24 -24.82 -0.44
C ALA A 405 -22.41 -26.05 -0.83
N ALA A 406 -21.31 -26.31 -0.13
CA ALA A 406 -20.52 -27.52 -0.34
C ALA A 406 -21.32 -28.80 -0.07
N ALA A 407 -22.10 -28.82 1.01
CA ALA A 407 -22.92 -29.97 1.39
C ALA A 407 -24.09 -30.23 0.42
N LEU A 408 -24.73 -29.17 -0.11
CA LEU A 408 -25.89 -29.29 -0.99
C LEU A 408 -25.55 -29.37 -2.48
N ALA A 409 -24.30 -29.09 -2.88
CA ALA A 409 -23.88 -29.11 -4.29
C ALA A 409 -24.27 -30.41 -5.03
N PRO A 410 -24.13 -31.63 -4.46
CA PRO A 410 -24.52 -32.86 -5.16
C PRO A 410 -26.03 -32.96 -5.41
N ALA A 411 -26.85 -32.51 -4.45
CA ALA A 411 -28.30 -32.51 -4.59
C ALA A 411 -28.75 -31.49 -5.64
N ILE A 412 -28.10 -30.32 -5.67
CA ILE A 412 -28.38 -29.26 -6.64
C ILE A 412 -27.95 -29.65 -8.05
N ASP A 413 -26.84 -30.36 -8.23
CA ASP A 413 -26.46 -30.90 -9.54
C ASP A 413 -27.53 -31.88 -10.08
N LYS A 414 -28.03 -32.78 -9.21
CA LYS A 414 -29.11 -33.71 -9.56
C LYS A 414 -30.40 -32.96 -9.92
N GLY A 415 -30.73 -31.91 -9.18
CA GLY A 415 -31.89 -31.05 -9.46
C GLY A 415 -31.76 -30.32 -10.81
N LEU A 416 -30.58 -29.76 -11.11
CA LEU A 416 -30.32 -29.10 -12.40
C LEU A 416 -30.45 -30.05 -13.59
N LYS A 417 -29.95 -31.28 -13.47
CA LYS A 417 -30.12 -32.33 -14.49
C LYS A 417 -31.59 -32.65 -14.70
N GLY A 418 -32.35 -32.84 -13.62
CA GLY A 418 -33.79 -33.10 -13.70
C GLY A 418 -34.57 -31.96 -14.35
N ILE A 419 -34.23 -30.70 -14.07
CA ILE A 419 -34.84 -29.53 -14.73
C ILE A 419 -34.48 -29.49 -16.22
N GLN A 420 -33.20 -29.72 -16.54
CA GLN A 420 -32.76 -29.76 -17.94
C GLN A 420 -33.52 -30.83 -18.73
N GLU A 421 -33.60 -32.05 -18.21
CA GLU A 421 -34.27 -33.18 -18.86
C GLU A 421 -35.78 -32.93 -19.01
N LYS A 422 -36.43 -32.45 -17.95
CA LYS A 422 -37.88 -32.22 -17.94
C LYS A 422 -38.33 -31.10 -18.86
N LEU A 423 -37.50 -30.06 -19.01
CA LEU A 423 -37.79 -28.90 -19.86
C LEU A 423 -37.11 -28.99 -21.24
N ASN A 424 -36.45 -30.12 -21.55
CA ASN A 424 -35.71 -30.35 -22.78
C ASN A 424 -34.73 -29.20 -23.13
N LEU A 425 -33.99 -28.73 -22.13
CA LEU A 425 -33.11 -27.57 -22.28
C LEU A 425 -31.79 -27.95 -22.96
N PRO A 426 -31.22 -27.07 -23.81
CA PRO A 426 -30.01 -27.39 -24.61
C PRO A 426 -28.77 -27.73 -23.78
N SER A 427 -28.69 -27.23 -22.54
CA SER A 427 -27.60 -27.55 -21.61
C SER A 427 -27.99 -27.29 -20.16
N GLN A 428 -27.22 -27.84 -19.21
CA GLN A 428 -27.36 -27.53 -17.78
C GLN A 428 -27.22 -26.02 -17.49
N MET A 429 -26.55 -25.25 -18.35
CA MET A 429 -26.41 -23.80 -18.19
C MET A 429 -27.75 -23.07 -18.31
N TYR A 430 -28.64 -23.53 -19.19
CA TYR A 430 -29.97 -22.96 -19.33
C TYR A 430 -30.84 -23.28 -18.12
N ALA A 431 -30.74 -24.50 -17.57
CA ALA A 431 -31.39 -24.87 -16.32
C ALA A 431 -30.88 -24.02 -15.14
N PHE A 432 -29.56 -23.80 -15.08
CA PHE A 432 -28.93 -22.90 -14.10
C PHE A 432 -29.45 -21.48 -14.22
N ALA A 433 -29.43 -20.90 -15.43
CA ALA A 433 -29.89 -19.53 -15.67
C ALA A 433 -31.37 -19.36 -15.33
N LEU A 434 -32.20 -20.37 -15.62
CA LEU A 434 -33.62 -20.39 -15.27
C LEU A 434 -33.83 -20.38 -13.74
N VAL A 435 -33.09 -21.21 -12.99
CA VAL A 435 -33.20 -21.27 -11.53
C VAL A 435 -32.72 -19.95 -10.90
N VAL A 436 -31.59 -19.41 -11.37
CA VAL A 436 -31.07 -18.11 -10.91
C VAL A 436 -32.04 -16.99 -11.21
N GLY A 437 -32.55 -16.90 -12.44
CA GLY A 437 -33.51 -15.88 -12.86
C GLY A 437 -34.79 -15.94 -12.06
N SER A 438 -35.31 -17.15 -11.82
CA SER A 438 -36.52 -17.36 -11.00
C SER A 438 -36.29 -16.97 -9.54
N GLY A 439 -35.15 -17.36 -8.96
CA GLY A 439 -34.78 -16.99 -7.59
C GLY A 439 -34.61 -15.47 -7.41
N ALA A 440 -33.93 -14.82 -8.36
CA ALA A 440 -33.78 -13.37 -8.38
C ALA A 440 -35.13 -12.66 -8.49
N ALA A 441 -36.01 -13.12 -9.40
CA ALA A 441 -37.35 -12.56 -9.56
C ALA A 441 -38.17 -12.65 -8.26
N VAL A 442 -38.11 -13.79 -7.55
CA VAL A 442 -38.76 -13.94 -6.24
C VAL A 442 -38.18 -12.96 -5.21
N CYS A 443 -36.86 -12.84 -5.12
CA CYS A 443 -36.22 -11.91 -4.17
C CYS A 443 -36.60 -10.45 -4.46
N PHE A 444 -36.51 -10.02 -5.72
CA PHE A 444 -36.90 -8.67 -6.13
C PHE A 444 -38.39 -8.40 -5.93
N THR A 445 -39.24 -9.41 -6.12
CA THR A 445 -40.68 -9.29 -5.84
C THR A 445 -40.92 -9.10 -4.35
N ILE A 446 -40.23 -9.84 -3.47
CA ILE A 446 -40.34 -9.67 -2.01
C ILE A 446 -39.90 -8.26 -1.60
N PHE A 447 -38.74 -7.80 -2.08
CA PHE A 447 -38.26 -6.43 -1.84
C PHE A 447 -39.22 -5.37 -2.37
N GLY A 448 -39.67 -5.52 -3.61
CA GLY A 448 -40.59 -4.62 -4.27
C GLY A 448 -41.92 -4.53 -3.52
N CYS A 449 -42.54 -5.65 -3.17
CA CYS A 449 -43.78 -5.67 -2.40
C CYS A 449 -43.63 -5.03 -1.02
N LEU A 450 -42.53 -5.27 -0.31
CA LEU A 450 -42.27 -4.64 1.00
C LEU A 450 -42.12 -3.12 0.89
N ILE A 451 -41.38 -2.64 -0.11
CA ILE A 451 -41.16 -1.21 -0.31
C ILE A 451 -42.45 -0.55 -0.82
N LEU A 452 -43.11 -1.12 -1.83
CA LEU A 452 -44.29 -0.56 -2.48
C LEU A 452 -45.53 -0.61 -1.60
N SER A 453 -45.74 -1.66 -0.81
CA SER A 453 -46.89 -1.73 0.12
C SER A 453 -46.89 -0.63 1.19
N LYS A 454 -45.74 0.05 1.35
CA LYS A 454 -45.51 1.11 2.33
C LYS A 454 -45.16 2.45 1.67
N TRP A 455 -45.10 2.52 0.34
CA TRP A 455 -44.78 3.73 -0.39
C TRP A 455 -45.98 4.70 -0.34
N GLY A 456 -45.79 5.88 0.25
CA GLY A 456 -46.83 6.91 0.35
C GLY A 456 -47.78 6.80 1.55
N LYS A 457 -47.51 5.90 2.50
CA LYS A 457 -48.03 5.94 3.87
C LYS A 457 -46.91 6.40 4.80
#